data_AF-O84729-F1
#
_entry.id   AF-O84729-F1
#
_cell.length_a   1.000
_cell.length_b   1.000
_cell.length_c   1.000
_cell.angle_alpha   90.00
_cell.angle_beta   90.00
_cell.angle_gamma   90.00
#
_symmetry.space_group_name_H-M   'P 1'
#
loop_
_entity.id
_entity.type
_entity.pdbx_description
1 polymer ?
#
loop_
_entity_poly.entity_id
_entity_poly.type
_entity_poly.pdbx_seq_one_letter_code
_entity_poly.pdbx_strand_id
1 'polypeptide(L)'
;MLFWGIFSLCLGGLFGGYCRLRYTAKALLLSWRQLLRLALKKREVLQEIAALQTFPLLRLEEEIAFLKQGSFYSLKEFLKASDADGVTFYEMERFFTLRLKQTLASLQESLHQEAVQHLMEELLAYENAFSFEAFAFEKAAETYATLHGHPVIQFSGKLFRFPQISFPPLDEAI
;
A
#
# COMPACT_ATOMS: atom_id res chain seq x y z
N MET A 1 -29.99 35.79 17.20
CA MET A 1 -30.23 34.92 16.01
C MET A 1 -28.99 34.74 15.15
N LEU A 2 -28.20 35.79 14.87
CA LEU A 2 -26.92 35.71 14.13
C LEU A 2 -25.92 34.67 14.67
N PHE A 3 -25.75 34.61 16.00
CA PHE A 3 -24.86 33.64 16.65
C PHE A 3 -25.22 32.18 16.31
N TRP A 4 -26.50 31.82 16.39
CA TRP A 4 -26.99 30.47 16.09
C TRP A 4 -26.82 30.10 14.62
N GLY A 5 -27.02 31.07 13.71
CA GLY A 5 -26.79 30.88 12.28
C GLY A 5 -25.31 30.61 11.95
N ILE A 6 -24.40 31.41 12.52
CA ILE A 6 -22.96 31.23 12.33
C ILE A 6 -22.48 29.91 12.94
N PHE A 7 -22.95 29.57 14.14
CA PHE A 7 -22.58 28.32 14.80
C PHE A 7 -23.04 27.07 14.03
N SER A 8 -24.24 27.10 13.46
CA SER A 8 -24.76 26.03 12.60
C SER A 8 -23.92 25.84 11.33
N LEU A 9 -23.54 26.94 10.66
CA LEU A 9 -22.67 26.90 9.48
C LEU A 9 -21.28 26.33 9.80
N CYS A 10 -20.70 26.71 10.94
CA CYS A 10 -19.42 26.16 11.39
C CYS A 10 -19.51 24.65 11.67
N LEU A 11 -20.55 24.20 12.38
CA LEU A 11 -20.76 22.77 12.66
C LEU A 11 -20.98 21.96 11.38
N GLY A 12 -21.77 22.49 10.42
CA GLY A 12 -21.96 21.87 9.11
C GLY A 12 -20.66 21.72 8.34
N GLY A 13 -19.81 22.75 8.35
CA GLY A 13 -18.48 22.70 7.73
C GLY A 13 -17.55 21.68 8.38
N LEU A 14 -17.53 21.60 9.71
CA LEU A 14 -16.72 20.62 10.46
C LEU A 14 -17.20 19.18 10.21
N PHE A 15 -18.51 18.96 10.20
CA PHE A 15 -19.07 17.63 9.92
C PHE A 15 -18.79 17.21 8.48
N GLY A 16 -18.97 18.11 7.51
CA GLY A 16 -18.61 17.88 6.11
C GLY A 16 -17.11 17.55 5.96
N GLY A 17 -16.24 18.29 6.66
CA GLY A 17 -14.81 18.04 6.67
C GLY A 17 -14.45 16.67 7.25
N TYR A 18 -15.05 16.29 8.39
CA TYR A 18 -14.90 14.97 8.98
C TYR A 18 -15.34 13.85 8.04
N CYS A 19 -16.53 13.96 7.44
CA CYS A 19 -17.05 12.96 6.52
C CYS A 19 -16.12 12.78 5.30
N ARG A 20 -15.62 13.89 4.74
CA ARG A 20 -14.70 13.87 3.61
C ARG A 20 -13.36 13.23 3.97
N LEU A 21 -12.77 13.62 5.11
CA LEU A 21 -11.53 13.00 5.64
C LEU A 21 -11.70 11.50 5.89
N ARG A 22 -12.81 11.10 6.51
CA ARG A 22 -13.09 9.70 6.82
C ARG A 22 -13.27 8.87 5.55
N TYR A 23 -13.95 9.41 4.54
CA TYR A 23 -14.15 8.74 3.27
C TYR A 23 -12.82 8.56 2.52
N THR A 24 -12.04 9.63 2.36
CA THR A 24 -10.75 9.56 1.63
C THR A 24 -9.73 8.69 2.37
N ALA A 25 -9.65 8.79 3.70
CA ALA A 25 -8.79 7.92 4.49
C ALA A 25 -9.19 6.44 4.38
N LYS A 26 -10.49 6.13 4.30
CA LYS A 26 -10.96 4.76 4.06
C LYS A 26 -10.61 4.26 2.65
N ALA A 27 -10.77 5.09 1.63
CA ALA A 27 -10.39 4.73 0.27
C ALA A 27 -8.89 4.41 0.20
N LEU A 28 -8.07 5.25 0.82
CA LEU A 28 -6.62 5.05 0.96
C LEU A 28 -6.26 3.76 1.72
N LEU A 29 -6.97 3.45 2.81
CA LEU A 29 -6.77 2.19 3.53
C LEU A 29 -7.13 0.97 2.66
N LEU A 30 -8.21 1.05 1.88
CA LEU A 30 -8.65 -0.06 1.03
C LEU A 30 -7.65 -0.33 -0.08
N SER A 31 -7.15 0.72 -0.75
CA SER A 31 -6.09 0.56 -1.77
C SER A 31 -4.79 0.04 -1.15
N TRP A 32 -4.40 0.53 0.04
CA TRP A 32 -3.25 -0.01 0.77
C TRP A 32 -3.37 -1.51 1.03
N ARG A 33 -4.52 -1.96 1.54
CA ARG A 33 -4.76 -3.38 1.82
C ARG A 33 -4.69 -4.25 0.56
N GLN A 34 -5.24 -3.75 -0.55
CA GLN A 34 -5.21 -4.45 -1.82
C GLN A 34 -3.77 -4.55 -2.36
N LEU A 35 -3.01 -3.47 -2.25
CA LEU A 35 -1.59 -3.42 -2.60
C LEU A 35 -0.78 -4.44 -1.80
N LEU A 36 -0.94 -4.46 -0.47
CA LEU A 36 -0.25 -5.44 0.40
C LEU A 36 -0.65 -6.88 0.09
N ARG A 37 -1.90 -7.13 -0.29
CA ARG A 37 -2.37 -8.46 -0.66
C ARG A 37 -1.72 -8.95 -1.95
N LEU A 38 -1.59 -8.10 -2.95
CA LEU A 38 -0.91 -8.43 -4.20
C LEU A 38 0.59 -8.59 -4.00
N ALA A 39 1.19 -7.71 -3.21
CA ALA A 39 2.57 -7.84 -2.76
C ALA A 39 2.82 -9.20 -2.08
N LEU A 40 1.91 -9.63 -1.20
CA LEU A 40 2.01 -10.94 -0.54
C LEU A 40 1.96 -12.08 -1.55
N LYS A 41 1.02 -12.04 -2.50
CA LYS A 41 0.90 -13.05 -3.55
C LYS A 41 2.16 -13.17 -4.40
N LYS A 42 2.78 -12.05 -4.76
CA LYS A 42 4.09 -12.03 -5.45
C LYS A 42 5.18 -12.76 -4.65
N ARG A 43 5.25 -12.56 -3.32
CA ARG A 43 6.22 -13.27 -2.45
C ARG A 43 5.93 -14.77 -2.36
N GLU A 44 4.66 -15.15 -2.23
CA GLU A 44 4.25 -16.56 -2.17
C GLU A 44 4.66 -17.30 -3.45
N VAL A 45 4.41 -16.73 -4.62
CA VAL A 45 4.82 -17.32 -5.91
C VAL A 45 6.35 -17.38 -6.03
N LEU A 46 7.07 -16.34 -5.63
CA LEU A 46 8.54 -16.36 -5.63
C LEU A 46 9.09 -17.43 -4.67
N GLN A 47 8.44 -17.66 -3.54
CA GLN A 47 8.78 -18.71 -2.59
C GLN A 47 8.65 -20.10 -3.23
N GLU A 48 7.56 -20.34 -3.96
CA GLU A 48 7.33 -21.60 -4.66
C GLU A 48 8.38 -21.83 -5.75
N ILE A 49 8.72 -20.80 -6.54
CA ILE A 49 9.80 -20.87 -7.54
C ILE A 49 11.14 -21.20 -6.87
N ALA A 50 11.47 -20.54 -5.76
CA ALA A 50 12.72 -20.79 -5.05
C ALA A 50 12.77 -22.19 -4.41
N ALA A 51 11.64 -22.71 -3.93
CA ALA A 51 11.54 -24.07 -3.39
C ALA A 51 11.82 -25.13 -4.46
N LEU A 52 11.34 -24.95 -5.69
CA LEU A 52 11.64 -25.83 -6.83
C LEU A 52 13.12 -25.84 -7.22
N GLN A 53 13.86 -24.78 -6.88
CA GLN A 53 15.27 -24.60 -7.20
C GLN A 53 16.20 -24.77 -6.00
N THR A 54 15.67 -25.06 -4.81
CA THR A 54 16.43 -25.13 -3.55
C THR A 54 17.20 -23.84 -3.20
N PHE A 55 16.68 -22.68 -3.62
CA PHE A 55 17.30 -21.39 -3.31
C PHE A 55 16.85 -20.85 -1.94
N PRO A 56 17.79 -20.49 -1.05
CA PRO A 56 17.42 -19.80 0.18
C PRO A 56 17.01 -18.35 -0.12
N LEU A 57 15.76 -18.00 0.20
CA LEU A 57 15.29 -16.61 0.17
C LEU A 57 15.39 -15.99 1.57
N LEU A 58 16.48 -15.27 1.80
CA LEU A 58 16.68 -14.53 3.05
C LEU A 58 15.54 -13.52 3.28
N ARG A 59 15.06 -13.45 4.54
CA ARG A 59 14.06 -12.50 5.06
C ARG A 59 12.66 -12.55 4.45
N LEU A 60 12.36 -13.54 3.60
CA LEU A 60 11.03 -13.63 2.98
C LEU A 60 9.90 -13.82 4.00
N GLU A 61 10.15 -14.58 5.06
CA GLU A 61 9.18 -14.80 6.15
C GLU A 61 8.85 -13.50 6.90
N GLU A 62 9.83 -12.64 7.14
CA GLU A 62 9.67 -11.34 7.78
C GLU A 62 8.81 -10.41 6.92
N GLU A 63 9.05 -10.39 5.61
CA GLU A 63 8.25 -9.62 4.65
C GLU A 63 6.81 -10.13 4.59
N ILE A 64 6.62 -11.45 4.53
CA ILE A 64 5.28 -12.05 4.54
C ILE A 64 4.53 -11.68 5.82
N ALA A 65 5.20 -11.71 6.98
CA ALA A 65 4.61 -11.32 8.25
C ALA A 65 4.20 -9.84 8.26
N PHE A 66 5.07 -8.95 7.78
CA PHE A 66 4.77 -7.52 7.63
C PHE A 66 3.56 -7.27 6.74
N LEU A 67 3.52 -7.87 5.54
CA LEU A 67 2.44 -7.72 4.58
C LEU A 67 1.10 -8.24 5.12
N LYS A 68 1.12 -9.39 5.81
CA LYS A 68 -0.06 -9.93 6.49
C LYS A 68 -0.55 -8.96 7.56
N GLN A 69 0.32 -8.50 8.45
CA GLN A 69 -0.06 -7.58 9.52
C GLN A 69 -0.68 -6.29 8.96
N GLY A 70 -0.03 -5.66 7.99
CA GLY A 70 -0.51 -4.41 7.38
C GLY A 70 -1.87 -4.54 6.69
N SER A 71 -2.18 -5.72 6.13
CA SER A 71 -3.48 -5.99 5.48
C SER A 71 -4.68 -5.96 6.45
N PHE A 72 -4.43 -6.11 7.76
CA PHE A 72 -5.46 -6.12 8.80
C PHE A 72 -5.62 -4.81 9.56
N TYR A 73 -4.83 -3.78 9.25
CA TYR A 73 -4.90 -2.50 9.96
C TYR A 73 -6.29 -1.89 9.99
N SER A 74 -6.75 -1.52 11.18
CA SER A 74 -7.84 -0.56 11.32
C SER A 74 -7.42 0.79 10.74
N LEU A 75 -8.39 1.64 10.41
CA LEU A 75 -8.12 2.99 9.90
C LEU A 75 -7.19 3.78 10.83
N LYS A 76 -7.36 3.64 12.14
CA LYS A 76 -6.55 4.34 13.13
C LYS A 76 -5.11 3.84 13.17
N GLU A 77 -4.90 2.53 13.03
CA GLU A 77 -3.55 1.94 12.99
C GLU A 77 -2.84 2.36 11.70
N PHE A 78 -3.53 2.24 10.57
CA PHE A 78 -3.02 2.67 9.28
C PHE A 78 -2.58 4.13 9.28
N LEU A 79 -3.44 5.06 9.71
CA LEU A 79 -3.09 6.49 9.73
C LEU A 79 -1.91 6.83 10.65
N LYS A 80 -1.60 5.97 11.64
CA LYS A 80 -0.46 6.15 12.54
C LYS A 80 0.83 5.56 11.97
N ALA A 81 0.71 4.44 11.26
CA ALA A 81 1.84 3.68 10.77
C ALA A 81 2.21 4.04 9.32
N SER A 82 1.33 4.72 8.60
CA SER A 82 1.39 4.93 7.15
C SER A 82 2.72 5.46 6.62
N ASP A 83 3.35 6.41 7.30
CA ASP A 83 4.63 6.98 6.84
C ASP A 83 5.76 5.95 6.99
N ALA A 84 5.90 5.33 8.17
CA ALA A 84 6.96 4.37 8.45
C ALA A 84 6.78 3.05 7.70
N ASP A 85 5.56 2.52 7.68
CA ASP A 85 5.23 1.29 6.98
C ASP A 85 5.22 1.49 5.47
N GLY A 86 4.88 2.69 5.01
CA GLY A 86 5.07 3.10 3.62
C GLY A 86 6.53 2.90 3.21
N VAL A 87 7.47 3.60 3.87
CA VAL A 87 8.92 3.49 3.57
C VAL A 87 9.41 2.05 3.62
N THR A 88 9.03 1.30 4.67
CA THR A 88 9.40 -0.11 4.82
C THR A 88 8.90 -0.96 3.64
N PHE A 89 7.64 -0.76 3.24
CA PHE A 89 7.04 -1.44 2.10
C PHE A 89 7.76 -1.12 0.78
N TYR A 90 8.15 0.14 0.56
CA TYR A 90 8.93 0.55 -0.62
C TYR A 90 10.28 -0.15 -0.71
N GLU A 91 10.99 -0.22 0.41
CA GLU A 91 12.25 -0.95 0.47
C GLU A 91 12.05 -2.43 0.15
N MET A 92 10.98 -3.05 0.68
CA MET A 92 10.64 -4.44 0.39
C MET A 92 10.32 -4.68 -1.08
N GLU A 93 9.58 -3.81 -1.77
CA GLU A 93 9.33 -3.94 -3.21
C GLU A 93 10.61 -3.82 -4.03
N ARG A 94 11.50 -2.89 -3.67
CA ARG A 94 12.79 -2.75 -4.35
C ARG A 94 13.66 -4.00 -4.20
N PHE A 95 13.73 -4.57 -2.99
CA PHE A 95 14.44 -5.84 -2.75
C PHE A 95 13.78 -7.03 -3.43
N PHE A 96 12.46 -7.04 -3.55
CA PHE A 96 11.73 -8.05 -4.29
C PHE A 96 12.13 -8.05 -5.77
N THR A 97 12.14 -6.88 -6.42
CA THR A 97 12.55 -6.74 -7.83
C THR A 97 13.98 -7.23 -8.07
N LEU A 98 14.90 -6.92 -7.15
CA LEU A 98 16.28 -7.40 -7.23
C LEU A 98 16.37 -8.93 -7.11
N ARG A 99 15.67 -9.52 -6.13
CA ARG A 99 15.60 -10.98 -5.95
C ARG A 99 14.99 -11.65 -7.16
N LEU A 100 13.90 -11.11 -7.70
CA LEU A 100 13.26 -11.64 -8.90
C LEU A 100 14.23 -11.69 -10.08
N LYS A 101 14.97 -10.59 -10.35
CA LYS A 101 15.97 -10.56 -11.42
C LYS A 101 17.06 -11.63 -11.22
N GLN A 102 17.52 -11.83 -9.99
CA GLN A 102 18.50 -12.88 -9.68
C GLN A 102 17.92 -14.28 -9.89
N THR A 103 16.70 -14.54 -9.41
CA THR A 103 16.01 -15.82 -9.59
C THR A 103 15.77 -16.13 -11.07
N LEU A 104 15.35 -15.14 -11.87
CA LEU A 104 15.18 -15.27 -13.33
C LEU A 104 16.49 -15.59 -14.04
N ALA A 105 17.60 -14.99 -13.64
CA ALA A 105 18.91 -15.30 -14.22
C ALA A 105 19.34 -16.76 -13.93
N SER A 106 18.99 -17.30 -12.77
CA SER A 106 19.29 -18.70 -12.40
C SER A 106 18.35 -19.74 -13.01
N LEU A 107 17.18 -19.33 -13.55
CA LEU A 107 16.17 -20.24 -14.08
C LEU A 107 16.52 -20.85 -15.46
N GLN A 108 17.60 -20.40 -16.12
CA GLN A 108 18.00 -20.87 -17.46
C GLN A 108 18.32 -22.37 -17.57
N GLU A 109 18.54 -23.07 -16.44
CA GLU A 109 18.92 -24.49 -16.41
C GLU A 109 17.96 -25.35 -15.54
N SER A 110 16.68 -24.96 -15.40
CA SER A 110 15.78 -25.64 -14.48
C SER A 110 15.28 -27.00 -14.99
N LEU A 111 15.33 -28.03 -14.13
CA LEU A 111 14.73 -29.36 -14.35
C LEU A 111 13.19 -29.36 -14.36
N HIS A 112 12.54 -28.30 -13.84
CA HIS A 112 11.09 -28.20 -13.64
C HIS A 112 10.44 -27.13 -14.54
N GLN A 113 10.82 -27.12 -15.82
CA GLN A 113 10.53 -26.02 -16.74
C GLN A 113 9.03 -25.66 -16.86
N GLU A 114 8.13 -26.66 -16.92
CA GLU A 114 6.69 -26.42 -17.01
C GLU A 114 6.10 -25.79 -15.73
N ALA A 115 6.48 -26.29 -14.55
CA ALA A 115 6.00 -25.76 -13.27
C ALA A 115 6.53 -24.34 -13.02
N VAL A 116 7.80 -24.10 -13.36
CA VAL A 116 8.41 -22.77 -13.33
C VAL A 116 7.68 -21.81 -14.27
N GLN A 117 7.36 -22.26 -15.49
CA GLN A 117 6.67 -21.41 -16.47
C GLN A 117 5.28 -20.97 -15.96
N HIS A 118 4.48 -21.90 -15.43
CA HIS A 118 3.17 -21.57 -14.87
C HIS A 118 3.28 -20.54 -13.72
N LEU A 119 4.22 -20.75 -12.78
CA LEU A 119 4.45 -19.82 -11.67
C LEU A 119 4.94 -18.46 -12.17
N MET A 120 5.73 -18.40 -13.23
CA MET A 120 6.14 -17.13 -13.85
C MET A 120 4.96 -16.39 -14.49
N GLU A 121 4.06 -17.10 -15.17
CA GLU A 121 2.84 -16.49 -15.72
C GLU A 121 1.95 -15.92 -14.61
N GLU A 122 1.79 -16.66 -13.51
CA GLU A 122 1.06 -16.20 -12.33
C GLU A 122 1.74 -14.99 -11.69
N LEU A 123 3.07 -14.99 -11.58
CA LEU A 123 3.82 -13.85 -11.06
C LEU A 123 3.64 -12.60 -11.92
N LEU A 124 3.70 -12.74 -13.24
CA LEU A 124 3.46 -11.64 -14.18
C LEU A 124 2.03 -11.10 -14.06
N ALA A 125 1.04 -11.98 -13.87
CA ALA A 125 -0.34 -11.56 -13.64
C ALA A 125 -0.46 -10.72 -12.36
N TYR A 126 0.17 -11.15 -11.26
CA TYR A 126 0.19 -10.37 -10.02
C TYR A 126 0.99 -9.07 -10.13
N GLU A 127 2.09 -9.03 -10.88
CA GLU A 127 2.85 -7.79 -11.13
C GLU A 127 2.01 -6.77 -11.90
N ASN A 128 1.27 -7.23 -12.91
CA ASN A 128 0.36 -6.37 -13.67
C ASN A 128 -0.78 -5.85 -12.80
N ALA A 129 -1.40 -6.71 -11.98
CA ALA A 129 -2.42 -6.27 -11.02
C ALA A 129 -1.83 -5.30 -9.99
N PHE A 130 -0.60 -5.55 -9.54
CA PHE A 130 0.11 -4.73 -8.58
C PHE A 130 0.37 -3.32 -9.12
N SER A 131 0.86 -3.18 -10.34
CA SER A 131 1.11 -1.87 -10.95
C SER A 131 -0.17 -1.03 -11.09
N PHE A 132 -1.30 -1.67 -11.41
CA PHE A 132 -2.60 -0.99 -11.44
C PHE A 132 -3.03 -0.49 -10.05
N GLU A 133 -2.92 -1.33 -9.03
CA GLU A 133 -3.28 -0.95 -7.65
C GLU A 133 -2.30 0.03 -7.02
N ALA A 134 -1.03 -0.02 -7.40
CA ALA A 134 0.00 0.94 -7.03
C ALA A 134 -0.41 2.34 -7.49
N PHE A 135 -0.79 2.48 -8.78
CA PHE A 135 -1.30 3.74 -9.31
C PHE A 135 -2.57 4.22 -8.59
N ALA A 136 -3.51 3.30 -8.31
CA ALA A 136 -4.73 3.62 -7.57
C ALA A 136 -4.43 4.11 -6.13
N PHE A 137 -3.46 3.49 -5.47
CA PHE A 137 -2.99 3.89 -4.15
C PHE A 137 -2.35 5.29 -4.18
N GLU A 138 -1.48 5.58 -5.14
CA GLU A 138 -0.87 6.90 -5.29
C GLU A 138 -1.91 7.99 -5.52
N LYS A 139 -2.91 7.73 -6.38
CA LYS A 139 -4.00 8.67 -6.61
C LYS A 139 -4.83 8.90 -5.34
N ALA A 140 -5.06 7.86 -4.54
CA ALA A 140 -5.74 7.99 -3.26
C ALA A 140 -4.90 8.79 -2.25
N ALA A 141 -3.58 8.56 -2.21
CA ALA A 141 -2.63 9.26 -1.36
C ALA A 141 -2.54 10.75 -1.72
N GLU A 142 -2.40 11.07 -3.01
CA GLU A 142 -2.41 12.43 -3.55
C GLU A 142 -3.73 13.14 -3.20
N THR A 143 -4.86 12.48 -3.40
CA THR A 143 -6.18 13.02 -3.04
C THR A 143 -6.29 13.29 -1.54
N TYR A 144 -5.75 12.42 -0.70
CA TYR A 144 -5.74 12.60 0.75
C TYR A 144 -4.85 13.76 1.18
N ALA A 145 -3.64 13.85 0.63
CA ALA A 145 -2.68 14.92 0.93
C ALA A 145 -3.18 16.29 0.48
N THR A 146 -3.72 16.39 -0.74
CA THR A 146 -4.29 17.63 -1.28
C THR A 146 -5.52 18.09 -0.49
N LEU A 147 -6.32 17.17 0.04
CA LEU A 147 -7.46 17.49 0.88
C LEU A 147 -7.04 18.26 2.15
N HIS A 148 -5.90 17.88 2.74
CA HIS A 148 -5.29 18.59 3.87
C HIS A 148 -4.74 19.98 3.52
N GLY A 149 -4.75 20.39 2.25
CA GLY A 149 -4.47 21.78 1.85
C GLY A 149 -5.62 22.74 2.17
N HIS A 150 -6.86 22.26 2.37
CA HIS A 150 -8.01 23.12 2.59
C HIS A 150 -8.16 23.52 4.08
N PRO A 151 -8.34 24.81 4.43
CA PRO A 151 -8.34 25.26 5.83
C PRO A 151 -9.38 24.58 6.74
N VAL A 152 -10.61 24.39 6.24
CA VAL A 152 -11.68 23.69 6.99
C VAL A 152 -11.32 22.23 7.23
N ILE A 153 -10.62 21.60 6.29
CA ILE A 153 -10.15 20.23 6.43
C ILE A 153 -9.00 20.17 7.42
N GLN A 154 -8.02 21.06 7.36
CA GLN A 154 -6.92 21.09 8.33
C GLN A 154 -7.44 21.19 9.76
N PHE A 155 -8.41 22.07 9.98
CA PHE A 155 -9.02 22.24 11.28
C PHE A 155 -9.77 20.97 11.71
N SER A 156 -10.58 20.39 10.81
CA SER A 156 -11.28 19.12 11.07
C SER A 156 -10.29 17.97 11.31
N GLY A 157 -9.17 17.93 10.59
CA GLY A 157 -8.13 16.91 10.70
C GLY A 157 -7.43 16.97 12.05
N LYS A 158 -7.08 18.18 12.51
CA LYS A 158 -6.55 18.40 13.87
C LYS A 158 -7.57 18.00 14.95
N LEU A 159 -8.83 18.41 14.79
CA LEU A 159 -9.89 18.14 15.76
C LEU A 159 -10.21 16.64 15.88
N PHE A 160 -10.30 15.95 14.75
CA PHE A 160 -10.67 14.53 14.67
C PHE A 160 -9.48 13.57 14.54
N ARG A 161 -8.25 14.08 14.68
CA ARG A 161 -6.99 13.30 14.65
C ARG A 161 -6.76 12.52 13.35
N PHE A 162 -7.03 13.16 12.21
CA PHE A 162 -6.58 12.69 10.91
C PHE A 162 -5.25 13.38 10.59
N PRO A 163 -4.11 12.67 10.61
CA PRO A 163 -2.82 13.26 10.29
C PRO A 163 -2.73 13.57 8.80
N GLN A 164 -1.89 14.55 8.45
CA GLN A 164 -1.42 14.69 7.09
C GLN A 164 -0.38 13.60 6.85
N ILE A 165 -0.49 12.89 5.73
CA ILE A 165 0.38 11.75 5.39
C ILE A 165 1.11 12.11 4.10
N SER A 166 2.38 11.74 4.00
CA SER A 166 3.17 11.87 2.79
C SER A 166 3.72 10.52 2.39
N PHE A 167 3.23 9.97 1.28
CA PHE A 167 3.82 8.77 0.71
C PHE A 167 4.86 9.17 -0.33
N PRO A 168 6.06 8.55 -0.32
CA PRO A 168 6.98 8.68 -1.45
C PRO A 168 6.36 8.02 -2.70
N PRO A 169 6.64 8.52 -3.91
CA PRO A 169 6.15 7.92 -5.15
C PRO A 169 6.72 6.49 -5.36
N LEU A 170 5.90 5.56 -5.88
CA LEU A 170 6.31 4.20 -6.25
C LEU A 170 7.28 4.17 -7.43
N ASP A 171 7.19 5.17 -8.32
CA ASP A 171 8.07 5.30 -9.48
C ASP A 171 9.56 5.49 -9.14
N GLU A 172 9.89 5.93 -7.91
CA GLU A 172 11.29 6.04 -7.46
C GLU A 172 11.88 4.69 -6.98
N ALA A 173 11.06 3.65 -6.85
CA ALA A 173 11.47 2.35 -6.30
C ALA A 173 11.63 1.21 -7.34
N ILE A 174 11.14 1.40 -8.58
CA ILE A 174 11.16 0.41 -9.67
C ILE A 174 12.40 0.52 -10.55
#